data_AF-A0A2T0BPD4-F1
#
_entry.id   AF-A0A2T0BPD4-F1
#
_cell.length_a   1.000
_cell.length_b   1.000
_cell.length_c   1.000
_cell.angle_alpha   90.00
_cell.angle_beta   90.00
_cell.angle_gamma   90.00
#
_symmetry.space_group_name_H-M   'P 1'
#
loop_
_entity.id
_entity.type
_entity.pdbx_description
1 polymer ?
#
loop_
_entity_poly.entity_id
_entity_poly.type
_entity_poly.pdbx_seq_one_letter_code
_entity_poly.pdbx_strand_id
1 'polypeptide(L)'
;MESLLYTPISMEQLLRAKILGVFVPSYIITFISFIIFGIIFDIGGFIYFGKLIFPDIKWLVIISWIVPAVNLLSLTFTVMVSAKSETFQEAQQVSGFLLIPVILLLVGQMTGVLLLNNFVMFIGGGILLVLDYILMNRISAGFVPEKLI
;
A
#
# COMPACT_ATOMS: atom_id res chain seq x y z
N MET A 1 9.12 -21.97 7.30
CA MET A 1 10.04 -20.95 7.85
C MET A 1 11.19 -21.61 8.59
N GLU A 2 11.00 -22.78 9.22
CA GLU A 2 12.09 -23.50 9.93
C GLU A 2 13.31 -23.81 9.03
N SER A 3 13.11 -24.21 7.77
CA SER A 3 14.23 -24.48 6.85
C SER A 3 15.03 -23.24 6.42
N LEU A 4 14.43 -22.04 6.48
CA LEU A 4 15.05 -20.77 6.10
C LEU A 4 15.80 -20.11 7.26
N LEU A 5 15.64 -20.60 8.50
CA LEU A 5 16.46 -20.17 9.64
C LEU A 5 17.88 -20.75 9.58
N TYR A 6 18.09 -21.82 8.79
CA TYR A 6 19.38 -22.47 8.60
C TYR A 6 20.20 -21.90 7.44
N THR A 7 19.66 -20.94 6.68
CA THR A 7 20.42 -20.23 5.66
C THR A 7 21.20 -19.05 6.28
N PRO A 8 22.33 -18.63 5.70
CA PRO A 8 23.16 -17.53 6.22
C PRO A 8 22.52 -16.14 5.95
N ILE A 9 21.20 -16.03 6.04
CA ILE A 9 20.43 -14.82 5.73
C ILE A 9 19.92 -14.25 7.04
N SER A 10 20.15 -12.96 7.27
CA SER A 10 19.62 -12.28 8.46
C SER A 10 18.09 -12.22 8.44
N MET A 11 17.44 -12.25 9.61
CA MET A 11 15.98 -12.14 9.71
C MET A 11 15.45 -10.83 9.10
N GLU A 12 16.23 -9.76 9.18
CA GLU A 12 15.95 -8.50 8.49
C GLU A 12 15.86 -8.69 6.97
N GLN A 13 16.85 -9.35 6.37
CA GLN A 13 16.87 -9.61 4.93
C GLN A 13 15.71 -10.52 4.52
N LEU A 14 15.40 -11.54 5.31
CA LEU A 14 14.27 -12.44 5.03
C LEU A 14 12.93 -11.69 5.06
N LEU A 15 12.73 -10.83 6.05
CA LEU A 15 11.52 -10.03 6.19
C LEU A 15 11.37 -9.03 5.03
N ARG A 16 12.45 -8.30 4.71
CA ARG A 16 12.45 -7.34 3.60
C ARG A 16 12.20 -8.03 2.26
N ALA A 17 12.82 -9.19 2.04
CA ALA A 17 12.59 -9.99 0.83
C ALA A 17 11.13 -10.48 0.73
N LYS A 18 10.52 -10.88 1.85
CA LYS A 18 9.10 -11.27 1.89
C LYS A 18 8.19 -10.11 1.50
N ILE A 19 8.40 -8.92 2.08
CA ILE A 19 7.58 -7.73 1.78
C ILE A 19 7.76 -7.32 0.32
N LEU A 20 9.00 -7.15 -0.14
CA LEU A 20 9.29 -6.71 -1.50
C LEU A 20 8.86 -7.74 -2.55
N GLY A 21 8.99 -9.03 -2.25
CA GLY A 21 8.57 -10.12 -3.12
C GLY A 21 7.06 -10.15 -3.37
N VAL A 22 6.25 -9.67 -2.42
CA VAL A 22 4.79 -9.54 -2.57
C VAL A 22 4.39 -8.16 -3.09
N PHE A 23 5.15 -7.12 -2.75
CA PHE A 23 4.90 -5.75 -3.20
C PHE A 23 4.86 -5.62 -4.72
N VAL A 24 5.86 -6.18 -5.42
CA VAL A 24 5.95 -6.08 -6.89
C VAL A 24 4.72 -6.68 -7.60
N PRO A 25 4.34 -7.95 -7.39
CA PRO A 25 3.16 -8.51 -8.04
C PRO A 25 1.86 -7.80 -7.61
N SER A 26 1.76 -7.38 -6.34
CA SER A 26 0.60 -6.60 -5.87
C SER A 26 0.46 -5.27 -6.63
N TYR A 27 1.55 -4.51 -6.74
CA TYR A 27 1.55 -3.23 -7.44
C TYR A 27 1.29 -3.37 -8.94
N ILE A 28 1.81 -4.43 -9.58
CA ILE A 28 1.50 -4.75 -10.99
C ILE A 28 0.00 -4.94 -11.18
N ILE A 29 -0.64 -5.73 -10.30
CA ILE A 29 -2.10 -5.95 -10.37
C ILE A 29 -2.84 -4.62 -10.21
N THR A 30 -2.46 -3.80 -9.23
CA THR A 30 -3.06 -2.47 -9.05
C THR A 30 -2.90 -1.58 -10.28
N PHE A 31 -1.73 -1.60 -10.92
CA PHE A 31 -1.46 -0.82 -12.11
C PHE A 31 -2.29 -1.29 -13.32
N ILE A 32 -2.44 -2.61 -13.50
CA ILE A 32 -3.33 -3.18 -14.52
C ILE A 32 -4.79 -2.75 -14.25
N SER A 33 -5.25 -2.84 -12.99
CA SER A 33 -6.58 -2.38 -12.61
C SER A 33 -6.77 -0.89 -12.88
N PHE A 34 -5.76 -0.05 -12.65
CA PHE A 34 -5.78 1.38 -12.97
C PHE A 34 -5.94 1.63 -14.48
N ILE A 35 -5.24 0.88 -15.33
CA ILE A 35 -5.37 1.00 -16.79
C ILE A 35 -6.78 0.60 -17.23
N ILE A 36 -7.29 -0.55 -16.76
CA ILE A 36 -8.63 -1.02 -17.11
C ILE A 36 -9.68 0.00 -16.66
N PHE A 37 -9.57 0.49 -15.42
CA PHE A 37 -10.45 1.53 -14.89
C PHE A 37 -10.40 2.80 -15.75
N GLY A 38 -9.20 3.25 -16.13
CA GLY A 38 -9.01 4.42 -16.96
C GLY A 38 -9.68 4.32 -18.33
N ILE A 39 -9.53 3.18 -19.00
CA ILE A 39 -10.19 2.92 -20.29
C ILE A 39 -11.70 3.02 -20.16
N ILE A 40 -12.28 2.41 -19.11
CA ILE A 40 -13.73 2.48 -18.86
C ILE A 40 -14.17 3.92 -18.61
N PHE A 41 -13.41 4.66 -17.80
CA PHE A 41 -13.70 6.05 -17.47
C PHE A 41 -13.63 6.96 -18.70
N ASP A 42 -12.67 6.76 -19.57
CA ASP A 42 -12.50 7.53 -20.81
C ASP A 42 -13.54 7.18 -21.87
N ILE A 43 -14.00 5.92 -21.96
CA ILE A 43 -15.14 5.56 -22.81
C ILE A 43 -16.37 6.37 -22.36
N GLY A 44 -16.65 6.39 -21.06
CA GLY A 44 -17.72 7.23 -20.50
C GLY A 44 -17.45 8.73 -20.74
N GLY A 45 -16.21 9.16 -20.53
CA GLY A 45 -15.74 10.53 -20.77
C GLY A 45 -16.05 11.01 -22.19
N PHE A 46 -15.71 10.19 -23.17
CA PHE A 46 -15.94 10.49 -24.57
C PHE A 46 -17.42 10.52 -24.93
N ILE A 47 -18.22 9.57 -24.41
CA ILE A 47 -19.67 9.52 -24.67
C ILE A 47 -20.40 10.73 -24.08
N TYR A 48 -20.10 11.10 -22.85
CA TYR A 48 -20.85 12.13 -22.12
C TYR A 48 -20.28 13.55 -22.28
N PHE A 49 -18.96 13.68 -22.44
CA PHE A 49 -18.26 14.98 -22.45
C PHE A 49 -17.49 15.24 -23.75
N GLY A 50 -17.47 14.29 -24.70
CA GLY A 50 -16.78 14.44 -25.99
C GLY A 50 -15.26 14.49 -25.89
N LYS A 51 -14.68 14.15 -24.74
CA LYS A 51 -13.23 14.20 -24.50
C LYS A 51 -12.78 13.12 -23.52
N LEU A 52 -11.50 12.77 -23.58
CA LEU A 52 -10.86 11.94 -22.55
C LEU A 52 -10.73 12.77 -21.27
N ILE A 53 -11.09 12.19 -20.14
CA ILE A 53 -11.12 12.86 -18.82
C ILE A 53 -10.11 12.23 -17.85
N PHE A 54 -9.51 11.10 -18.23
CA PHE A 54 -8.58 10.34 -17.42
C PHE A 54 -7.32 9.98 -18.25
N PRO A 55 -6.16 9.74 -17.61
CA PRO A 55 -5.82 10.17 -16.26
C PRO A 55 -5.52 11.67 -16.21
N ASP A 56 -5.88 12.32 -15.10
CA ASP A 56 -5.38 13.66 -14.79
C ASP A 56 -4.07 13.59 -13.98
N ILE A 57 -3.47 14.76 -13.70
CA ILE A 57 -2.21 14.83 -12.93
C ILE A 57 -2.37 14.23 -11.52
N LYS A 58 -3.54 14.38 -10.89
CA LYS A 58 -3.77 13.86 -9.54
C LYS A 58 -3.78 12.34 -9.54
N TRP A 59 -4.43 11.72 -10.51
CA TRP A 59 -4.43 10.26 -10.67
C TRP A 59 -3.03 9.71 -10.92
N LEU A 60 -2.20 10.42 -11.70
CA LEU A 60 -0.79 10.05 -11.89
C LEU A 60 0.00 10.13 -10.58
N VAL A 61 -0.20 11.17 -9.76
CA VAL A 61 0.41 11.25 -8.42
C VAL A 61 -0.10 10.12 -7.52
N ILE A 62 -1.39 9.79 -7.55
CA ILE A 62 -1.96 8.70 -6.75
C ILE A 62 -1.27 7.39 -7.10
N ILE A 63 -1.26 7.01 -8.38
CA ILE A 63 -0.73 5.70 -8.78
C ILE A 63 0.78 5.59 -8.58
N SER A 64 1.54 6.67 -8.81
CA SER A 64 3.01 6.63 -8.74
C SER A 64 3.59 6.92 -7.36
N TRP A 65 2.86 7.61 -6.48
CA TRP A 65 3.36 8.09 -5.19
C TRP A 65 2.59 7.51 -4.01
N ILE A 66 1.27 7.74 -3.97
CA ILE A 66 0.46 7.36 -2.81
C ILE A 66 0.21 5.85 -2.77
N VAL A 67 -0.14 5.24 -3.89
CA VAL A 67 -0.46 3.81 -3.98
C VAL A 67 0.73 2.92 -3.55
N PRO A 68 1.97 3.14 -4.03
CA PRO A 68 3.13 2.40 -3.56
C PRO A 68 3.32 2.48 -2.04
N ALA A 69 3.18 3.69 -1.47
CA ALA A 69 3.33 3.90 -0.03
C ALA A 69 2.23 3.16 0.77
N VAL A 70 0.97 3.31 0.38
CA VAL A 70 -0.14 2.60 1.04
C VAL A 70 0.01 1.07 0.91
N ASN A 71 0.47 0.57 -0.23
CA ASN A 71 0.70 -0.85 -0.44
C ASN A 71 1.81 -1.38 0.47
N LEU A 72 2.96 -0.70 0.54
CA LEU A 72 4.05 -1.05 1.46
C LEU A 72 3.58 -1.04 2.92
N LEU A 73 2.82 -0.02 3.32
CA LEU A 73 2.29 0.09 4.67
C LEU A 73 1.38 -1.08 5.01
N SER A 74 0.45 -1.42 4.10
CA SER A 74 -0.48 -2.54 4.22
C SER A 74 0.24 -3.88 4.35
N LEU A 75 1.23 -4.13 3.51
CA LEU A 75 2.04 -5.36 3.57
C LEU A 75 2.85 -5.42 4.87
N THR A 76 3.42 -4.30 5.30
CA THR A 76 4.20 -4.21 6.54
C THR A 76 3.32 -4.54 7.75
N PHE A 77 2.12 -3.97 7.83
CA PHE A 77 1.14 -4.30 8.88
C PHE A 77 0.67 -5.76 8.83
N THR A 78 0.34 -6.26 7.64
CA THR A 78 -0.06 -7.67 7.46
C THR A 78 1.03 -8.59 7.98
N VAL A 79 2.30 -8.34 7.63
CA VAL A 79 3.40 -9.21 8.05
C VAL A 79 3.64 -9.13 9.57
N MET A 80 3.57 -7.94 10.17
CA MET A 80 3.67 -7.78 11.62
C MET A 80 2.60 -8.57 12.39
N VAL A 81 1.35 -8.53 11.92
CA VAL A 81 0.26 -9.24 12.58
C VAL A 81 0.28 -10.73 12.24
N SER A 82 0.71 -11.11 11.03
CA SER A 82 0.85 -12.52 10.63
C SER A 82 1.76 -13.33 11.54
N ALA A 83 2.74 -12.69 12.20
CA ALA A 83 3.63 -13.33 13.15
C ALA A 83 2.96 -13.65 14.51
N LYS A 84 1.79 -13.05 14.78
CA LYS A 84 1.05 -13.19 16.05
C LYS A 84 -0.35 -13.79 15.87
N SER A 85 -0.85 -13.86 14.64
CA SER A 85 -2.16 -14.39 14.30
C SER A 85 -2.12 -15.91 14.15
N GLU A 86 -3.18 -16.57 14.56
CA GLU A 86 -3.35 -18.02 14.36
C GLU A 86 -3.88 -18.33 12.94
N THR A 87 -4.54 -17.36 12.30
CA THR A 87 -5.14 -17.53 10.96
C THR A 87 -4.71 -16.45 9.96
N PHE A 88 -4.70 -16.81 8.68
CA PHE A 88 -4.43 -15.87 7.58
C PHE A 88 -5.47 -14.74 7.50
N GLN A 89 -6.72 -15.04 7.83
CA GLN A 89 -7.83 -14.08 7.75
C GLN A 89 -7.65 -12.94 8.74
N GLU A 90 -7.25 -13.24 9.97
CA GLU A 90 -6.95 -12.23 11.00
C GLU A 90 -5.81 -11.30 10.57
N ALA A 91 -4.73 -11.85 10.03
CA ALA A 91 -3.60 -11.05 9.55
C ALA A 91 -3.99 -10.11 8.40
N GLN A 92 -4.82 -10.59 7.48
CA GLN A 92 -5.28 -9.82 6.32
C GLN A 92 -6.33 -8.77 6.68
N GLN A 93 -7.15 -9.00 7.72
CA GLN A 93 -8.17 -8.05 8.17
C GLN A 93 -7.56 -6.72 8.65
N VAL A 94 -6.33 -6.75 9.14
CA VAL A 94 -5.56 -5.55 9.54
C VAL A 94 -5.41 -4.58 8.37
N SER A 95 -5.17 -5.10 7.17
CA SER A 95 -5.11 -4.30 5.95
C SER A 95 -6.45 -3.67 5.58
N GLY A 96 -7.56 -4.28 6.00
CA GLY A 96 -8.89 -3.70 5.92
C GLY A 96 -9.06 -2.44 6.79
N PHE A 97 -8.34 -2.32 7.91
CA PHE A 97 -8.41 -1.10 8.73
C PHE A 97 -7.72 0.09 8.07
N LEU A 98 -6.69 -0.13 7.24
CA LEU A 98 -6.04 0.92 6.45
C LEU A 98 -6.95 1.54 5.39
N LEU A 99 -8.00 0.82 4.97
CA LEU A 99 -9.01 1.38 4.07
C LEU A 99 -9.83 2.49 4.72
N ILE A 100 -10.06 2.43 6.03
CA ILE A 100 -10.88 3.42 6.75
C ILE A 100 -10.36 4.86 6.55
N PRO A 101 -9.09 5.19 6.85
CA PRO A 101 -8.59 6.55 6.63
C PRO A 101 -8.61 6.96 5.15
N VAL A 102 -8.41 6.02 4.21
CA VAL A 102 -8.49 6.31 2.77
C VAL A 102 -9.92 6.69 2.38
N ILE A 103 -10.93 5.96 2.87
CA ILE A 103 -12.34 6.26 2.63
C ILE A 103 -12.72 7.61 3.25
N LEU A 104 -12.24 7.92 4.46
CA LEU A 104 -12.48 9.21 5.09
C LEU A 104 -11.91 10.39 4.27
N LEU A 105 -10.72 10.23 3.68
CA LEU A 105 -10.15 11.22 2.77
C LEU A 105 -11.00 11.40 1.51
N LEU A 106 -11.51 10.31 0.92
CA LEU A 106 -12.41 10.36 -0.24
C LEU A 106 -13.72 11.07 0.09
N VAL A 107 -14.35 10.74 1.21
CA VAL A 107 -15.58 11.39 1.68
C VAL A 107 -15.33 12.88 1.97
N GLY A 108 -14.21 13.22 2.62
CA GLY A 108 -13.81 14.60 2.85
C GLY A 108 -13.62 15.40 1.55
N GLN A 109 -13.03 14.76 0.53
CA GLN A 109 -12.87 15.35 -0.81
C GLN A 109 -14.20 15.57 -1.52
N MET A 110 -15.10 14.59 -1.48
CA MET A 110 -16.40 14.66 -2.17
C MET A 110 -17.35 15.68 -1.52
N THR A 111 -17.32 15.78 -0.19
CA THR A 111 -18.14 16.74 0.58
C THR A 111 -17.57 18.16 0.54
N GLY A 112 -16.34 18.34 0.05
CA GLY A 112 -15.65 19.63 0.03
C GLY A 112 -15.07 20.06 1.38
N VAL A 113 -15.19 19.23 2.43
CA VAL A 113 -14.60 19.48 3.75
C VAL A 113 -13.06 19.51 3.67
N LEU A 114 -12.49 18.72 2.76
CA LEU A 114 -11.05 18.64 2.56
C LEU A 114 -10.77 18.75 1.05
N LEU A 115 -9.87 19.65 0.64
CA LEU A 115 -9.47 19.78 -0.77
C LEU A 115 -8.03 19.26 -0.97
N LEU A 116 -7.93 18.06 -1.51
CA LEU A 116 -6.71 17.41 -1.97
C LEU A 116 -6.19 18.12 -3.23
N ASN A 117 -5.26 19.03 -3.01
CA ASN A 117 -4.40 19.59 -4.04
C ASN A 117 -3.10 18.77 -4.15
N ASN A 118 -2.33 19.06 -5.20
CA ASN A 118 -1.09 18.33 -5.47
C ASN A 118 -0.10 18.42 -4.30
N PHE A 119 -0.02 19.58 -3.63
CA PHE A 119 0.89 19.78 -2.50
C PHE A 119 0.54 18.87 -1.31
N VAL A 120 -0.73 18.84 -0.91
CA VAL A 120 -1.21 17.97 0.18
C VAL A 120 -0.98 16.50 -0.16
N MET A 121 -1.21 16.10 -1.41
CA MET A 121 -0.98 14.73 -1.87
C MET A 121 0.50 14.32 -1.81
N PHE A 122 1.42 15.21 -2.23
CA PHE A 122 2.85 14.96 -2.15
C PHE A 122 3.33 14.84 -0.70
N ILE A 123 2.92 15.76 0.17
CA ILE A 123 3.26 15.72 1.61
C ILE A 123 2.68 14.46 2.26
N GLY A 124 1.41 14.14 2.00
CA GLY A 124 0.75 12.94 2.53
C GLY A 124 1.46 11.66 2.13
N GLY A 125 1.79 11.50 0.84
CA GLY A 125 2.57 10.35 0.38
C GLY A 125 3.98 10.31 0.96
N GLY A 126 4.64 11.47 1.12
CA GLY A 126 5.94 11.55 1.78
C GLY A 126 5.90 11.11 3.24
N ILE A 127 4.87 11.52 3.99
CA ILE A 127 4.64 11.06 5.37
C ILE A 127 4.47 9.54 5.41
N LEU A 128 3.66 8.97 4.50
CA LEU A 128 3.47 7.51 4.44
C LEU A 128 4.78 6.77 4.17
N LEU A 129 5.60 7.23 3.22
CA LEU A 129 6.90 6.61 2.93
C LEU A 129 7.88 6.70 4.10
N VAL A 130 7.87 7.82 4.82
CA VAL A 130 8.69 7.96 6.05
C VAL A 130 8.22 6.99 7.12
N LEU A 131 6.90 6.83 7.28
CA LEU A 131 6.33 5.84 8.21
C LEU A 131 6.71 4.41 7.80
N ASP A 132 6.62 4.07 6.53
CA ASP A 132 7.04 2.77 6.00
C ASP A 132 8.50 2.49 6.32
N TYR A 133 9.38 3.45 6.04
CA TYR A 133 10.82 3.32 6.33
C TYR A 133 11.08 3.08 7.82
N ILE A 134 10.44 3.86 8.70
CA ILE A 134 10.58 3.72 10.15
C ILE A 134 10.05 2.36 10.62
N LEU A 135 8.87 1.95 10.15
CA LEU A 135 8.25 0.68 10.54
C LEU A 135 9.10 -0.51 10.08
N MET A 136 9.53 -0.51 8.83
CA MET A 136 10.34 -1.58 8.25
C MET A 136 11.67 -1.76 8.99
N ASN A 137 12.30 -0.66 9.42
CA ASN A 137 13.52 -0.71 10.26
C ASN A 137 13.26 -1.14 11.70
N ARG A 138 12.13 -0.75 12.31
CA ARG A 138 11.80 -1.19 13.67
C ARG A 138 11.47 -2.67 13.73
N ILE A 139 10.76 -3.18 12.73
CA ILE A 139 10.41 -4.59 12.67
C ILE A 139 11.68 -5.41 12.46
N SER A 140 12.58 -4.98 11.56
CA SER A 140 13.84 -5.70 11.36
C SER A 140 14.72 -5.75 12.62
N ALA A 141 14.74 -4.67 13.41
CA ALA A 141 15.48 -4.62 14.67
C ALA A 141 14.84 -5.42 15.82
N GLY A 142 13.52 -5.64 15.79
CA GLY A 142 12.77 -6.31 16.86
C GLY A 142 12.55 -7.82 16.69
N PHE A 143 12.93 -8.40 15.55
CA PHE A 143 12.78 -9.83 15.27
C PHE A 143 13.90 -10.64 15.93
N VAL A 144 13.68 -11.06 17.18
CA VAL A 144 14.55 -12.00 17.90
C VAL A 144 14.01 -13.43 17.68
N PRO A 145 14.84 -14.38 17.18
CA PRO A 145 14.43 -15.76 16.88
C PRO A 145 13.75 -16.51 18.03
N GLU A 146 14.11 -16.17 19.28
CA GLU A 146 13.70 -16.88 20.50
C GLU A 146 12.24 -16.66 20.90
N LYS A 147 11.51 -15.72 20.27
CA LYS A 147 10.07 -15.50 20.51
C LYS A 147 9.15 -16.18 19.49
N LEU A 148 9.71 -16.93 18.54
CA LEU A 148 8.97 -17.63 17.49
C LEU A 148 8.86 -19.14 17.75
N ILE A 149 9.31 -19.62 18.92
CA ILE A 149 9.16 -21.01 19.39
C ILE A 149 8.30 -21.00 20.66
#